data_AF-A0A1Q3S407-F1
#
_entry.id   AF-A0A1Q3S407-F1
#
_cell.length_a   1.000
_cell.length_b   1.000
_cell.length_c   1.000
_cell.angle_alpha   90.00
_cell.angle_beta   90.00
_cell.angle_gamma   90.00
#
_symmetry.space_group_name_H-M   'P 1'
#
loop_
_entity.id
_entity.type
_entity.pdbx_description
1 polymer ?
#
loop_
_entity_poly.entity_id
_entity_poly.type
_entity_poly.pdbx_seq_one_letter_code
_entity_poly.pdbx_strand_id
1 'polypeptide(L)'
;MTADHIQDIFNDYLKAENTQYAIMINGSWGSGKTHFWKEKLDPLVLCKKLKPIYISLNGISRIEGLEYQMLLGLTPYLSNSENKVIKSSTKFIGNAANAVTKFFTRSSSFSDIFKGMVIDNLNYSGKIICFDDLERYQIPIEEVLGFINNSR
;
A
#
# COMPACT_ATOMS: atom_id res chain seq x y z
N MET A 1 2.35 8.83 24.69
CA MET A 1 1.54 9.37 23.56
C MET A 1 0.20 8.64 23.58
N THR A 2 -0.93 9.35 23.61
CA THR A 2 -2.26 8.73 23.61
C THR A 2 -2.75 8.51 22.17
N ALA A 3 -3.75 7.64 21.98
CA ALA A 3 -4.35 7.39 20.67
C ALA A 3 -4.98 8.65 20.05
N ASP A 4 -5.56 9.52 20.88
CA ASP A 4 -6.15 10.79 20.45
C ASP A 4 -5.07 11.75 19.94
N HIS A 5 -3.94 11.83 20.63
CA HIS A 5 -2.82 12.65 20.19
C HIS A 5 -2.24 12.20 18.84
N ILE A 6 -2.23 10.89 18.57
CA ILE A 6 -1.80 10.37 17.25
C ILE A 6 -2.80 10.78 16.16
N GLN A 7 -4.10 10.75 16.44
CA GLN A 7 -5.13 11.17 15.49
C GLN A 7 -5.03 12.67 15.17
N ASP A 8 -4.67 13.51 16.13
CA ASP A 8 -4.45 14.94 15.91
C ASP A 8 -3.26 15.18 14.95
N ILE A 9 -2.11 14.57 15.23
CA ILE A 9 -0.93 14.63 14.35
C ILE A 9 -1.27 14.13 12.95
N PHE A 10 -2.00 13.01 12.85
CA PHE A 10 -2.42 12.46 11.57
C PHE A 10 -3.37 13.41 10.83
N ASN A 11 -4.32 14.04 11.52
CA ASN A 11 -5.21 15.02 10.92
C ASN A 11 -4.48 16.23 10.35
N ASP A 12 -3.41 16.69 11.01
CA ASP A 12 -2.60 17.79 10.49
C ASP A 12 -1.76 17.35 9.30
N TYR A 13 -1.25 16.12 9.31
CA TYR A 13 -0.61 15.50 8.15
C TYR A 13 -1.54 15.44 6.93
N LEU A 14 -2.82 15.10 7.11
CA LEU A 14 -3.79 15.06 6.02
C LEU A 14 -4.12 16.44 5.42
N LYS A 15 -3.88 17.53 6.15
CA LYS A 15 -4.10 18.91 5.67
C LYS A 15 -2.86 19.52 5.03
N ALA A 16 -1.68 18.96 5.30
CA ALA A 16 -0.44 19.51 4.81
C ALA A 16 -0.36 19.38 3.29
N GLU A 17 -0.07 20.50 2.62
CA GLU A 17 0.19 20.50 1.18
C GLU A 17 1.65 20.12 0.91
N ASN A 18 1.89 19.42 -0.19
CA ASN A 18 3.25 19.09 -0.70
C ASN A 18 4.16 18.37 0.32
N THR A 19 3.58 17.50 1.15
CA THR A 19 4.27 16.80 2.22
C THR A 19 5.44 15.94 1.74
N GLN A 20 6.66 16.25 2.19
CA GLN A 20 7.88 15.51 1.82
C GLN A 20 8.29 14.43 2.83
N TYR A 21 7.50 14.22 3.90
CA TYR A 21 7.78 13.27 4.97
C TYR A 21 6.67 12.23 5.14
N ALA A 22 6.95 11.18 5.94
CA ALA A 22 6.00 10.13 6.30
C ALA A 22 5.84 10.06 7.83
N ILE A 23 4.70 9.54 8.29
CA ILE A 23 4.47 9.23 9.71
C ILE A 23 4.75 7.76 9.95
N MET A 24 5.59 7.45 10.93
CA MET A 24 5.83 6.09 11.41
C MET A 24 5.12 5.89 12.75
N ILE A 25 4.16 4.96 12.79
CA ILE A 25 3.48 4.55 14.03
C ILE A 25 4.23 3.35 14.60
N ASN A 26 4.97 3.57 15.69
CA ASN A 26 5.71 2.51 16.37
C ASN A 26 4.99 2.05 17.65
N GLY A 27 5.17 0.78 18.00
CA GLY A 27 4.55 0.15 19.15
C GLY A 27 4.94 -1.32 19.25
N SER A 28 4.86 -1.86 20.47
CA SER A 28 5.17 -3.27 20.74
C SER A 28 4.31 -4.21 19.90
N TRP A 29 4.77 -5.45 19.75
CA TRP A 29 3.97 -6.48 19.10
C TRP A 29 2.62 -6.66 19.80
N GLY A 30 1.55 -6.76 19.03
CA GLY A 30 0.20 -6.91 19.58
C GLY A 30 -0.39 -5.62 20.20
N SER A 31 0.28 -4.47 20.08
CA SER A 31 -0.25 -3.19 20.59
C SER A 31 -1.44 -2.62 19.78
N GLY A 32 -1.92 -3.36 18.77
CA GLY A 32 -3.07 -2.96 17.97
C GLY A 32 -2.79 -1.93 16.86
N LYS A 33 -1.55 -1.79 16.36
CA LYS A 33 -1.20 -0.82 15.29
C LYS A 33 -2.08 -0.96 14.04
N THR A 34 -2.18 -2.16 13.48
CA THR A 34 -3.03 -2.47 12.32
C THR A 34 -4.51 -2.18 12.60
N HIS A 35 -4.98 -2.52 13.80
CA HIS A 35 -6.36 -2.23 14.22
C HIS A 35 -6.60 -0.72 14.34
N PHE A 36 -5.64 0.02 14.89
CA PHE A 36 -5.70 1.47 15.01
C PHE A 36 -5.73 2.16 13.63
N TRP A 37 -4.94 1.69 12.67
CA TRP A 37 -5.07 2.16 11.29
C TRP A 37 -6.49 1.97 10.76
N LYS A 38 -6.99 0.73 10.78
CA LYS A 38 -8.30 0.35 10.19
C LYS A 38 -9.49 1.05 10.84
N GLU A 39 -9.49 1.15 12.16
CA GLU A 39 -10.66 1.63 12.91
C GLU A 39 -10.62 3.13 13.22
N LYS A 40 -9.46 3.78 13.11
CA LYS A 40 -9.30 5.20 13.48
C LYS A 40 -8.73 6.06 12.38
N LEU A 41 -7.63 5.65 11.74
CA LEU A 41 -6.95 6.52 10.77
C LEU A 41 -7.56 6.45 9.37
N ASP A 42 -7.88 5.25 8.90
CA ASP A 42 -8.53 5.02 7.61
C ASP A 42 -9.86 5.79 7.48
N PRO A 43 -10.78 5.75 8.48
CA PRO A 43 -11.96 6.62 8.49
C PRO A 43 -11.67 8.11 8.37
N LEU A 44 -10.60 8.61 9.01
CA LEU A 44 -10.22 10.03 8.92
C LEU A 44 -9.79 10.41 7.50
N VAL A 45 -9.06 9.52 6.79
CA VAL A 45 -8.69 9.71 5.38
C VAL A 45 -9.95 9.88 4.53
N LEU A 46 -10.92 8.98 4.70
CA LEU A 46 -12.19 9.02 3.97
C LEU A 46 -13.00 10.29 4.30
N CYS A 47 -13.05 10.71 5.57
CA CYS A 47 -13.70 11.97 5.97
C CYS A 47 -13.10 13.21 5.30
N LYS A 48 -11.80 13.18 4.96
CA LYS A 48 -11.13 14.24 4.20
C LYS A 48 -11.32 14.12 2.68
N LYS A 49 -12.16 13.19 2.21
CA LYS A 49 -12.38 12.86 0.79
C LYS A 49 -11.09 12.40 0.09
N LEU A 50 -10.15 11.88 0.86
CA LEU A 50 -8.93 11.25 0.37
C LEU A 50 -9.16 9.75 0.21
N LYS A 51 -8.27 9.08 -0.51
CA LYS A 51 -8.34 7.66 -0.86
C LYS A 51 -7.28 6.87 -0.09
N PRO A 52 -7.67 6.06 0.91
CA PRO A 52 -6.74 5.23 1.68
C PRO A 52 -6.29 4.02 0.85
N ILE A 53 -5.00 3.73 0.85
CA ILE A 53 -4.40 2.55 0.23
C ILE A 53 -3.59 1.84 1.31
N TYR A 54 -4.07 0.67 1.71
CA TYR A 54 -3.40 -0.17 2.70
C TYR A 54 -2.57 -1.24 1.99
N ILE A 55 -1.29 -1.33 2.37
CA ILE A 55 -0.32 -2.29 1.85
C ILE A 55 0.29 -3.01 3.05
N SER A 56 0.00 -4.31 3.21
CA SER A 56 0.71 -5.13 4.20
C SER A 56 1.97 -5.71 3.58
N LEU A 57 3.10 -5.55 4.26
CA LEU A 57 4.40 -6.09 3.88
C LEU A 57 4.62 -7.53 4.39
N ASN A 58 3.67 -8.06 5.17
CA ASN A 58 3.78 -9.36 5.77
C ASN A 58 3.88 -10.47 4.72
N GLY A 59 4.90 -11.33 4.86
CA GLY A 59 5.12 -12.47 3.96
C GLY A 59 5.64 -12.10 2.56
N ILE A 60 6.00 -10.83 2.32
CA ILE A 60 6.67 -10.42 1.10
C ILE A 60 8.19 -10.61 1.27
N SER A 61 8.79 -11.37 0.36
CA SER A 61 10.24 -11.66 0.36
C SER A 61 10.97 -11.10 -0.87
N ARG A 62 10.25 -10.47 -1.81
CA ARG A 62 10.79 -9.92 -3.05
C ARG A 62 10.05 -8.65 -3.47
N ILE A 63 10.73 -7.79 -4.22
CA ILE A 63 10.18 -6.50 -4.69
C ILE A 63 8.93 -6.69 -5.55
N GLU A 64 8.87 -7.76 -6.33
CA GLU A 64 7.72 -8.09 -7.17
C GLU A 64 6.45 -8.35 -6.35
N GLY A 65 6.61 -8.88 -5.12
CA GLY A 65 5.50 -9.08 -4.20
C GLY A 65 4.96 -7.74 -3.68
N LEU A 66 5.83 -6.75 -3.50
CA LEU A 66 5.43 -5.38 -3.13
C LEU A 66 4.66 -4.71 -4.27
N GLU A 67 5.19 -4.76 -5.49
CA GLU A 67 4.52 -4.25 -6.69
C GLU A 67 3.13 -4.89 -6.85
N TYR A 68 3.00 -6.19 -6.59
CA TYR A 68 1.71 -6.89 -6.62
C TYR A 68 0.73 -6.38 -5.56
N GLN A 69 1.16 -6.23 -4.31
CA GLN A 69 0.30 -5.70 -3.25
C GLN A 69 -0.13 -4.25 -3.52
N MET A 70 0.79 -3.43 -4.05
CA MET A 70 0.47 -2.08 -4.50
C MET A 70 -0.60 -2.08 -5.58
N LEU A 71 -0.45 -2.89 -6.62
CA LEU A 71 -1.45 -2.99 -7.69
C LEU A 71 -2.82 -3.38 -7.13
N LEU A 72 -2.89 -4.36 -6.21
CA LEU A 72 -4.13 -4.75 -5.56
C LEU A 72 -4.75 -3.60 -4.76
N GLY A 73 -3.97 -2.88 -3.95
CA GLY A 73 -4.45 -1.74 -3.17
C GLY A 73 -4.90 -0.55 -4.03
N LEU A 74 -4.33 -0.42 -5.22
CA LEU A 74 -4.64 0.64 -6.18
C LEU A 74 -5.79 0.29 -7.12
N THR A 75 -6.07 -0.99 -7.32
CA THR A 75 -7.13 -1.51 -8.21
C THR A 75 -8.48 -0.81 -8.02
N PRO A 76 -8.99 -0.58 -6.80
CA PRO A 76 -10.28 0.12 -6.61
C PRO A 76 -10.30 1.55 -7.16
N TYR A 77 -9.13 2.15 -7.37
CA TYR A 77 -8.96 3.55 -7.78
C TYR A 77 -8.55 3.72 -9.24
N LEU A 78 -8.26 2.62 -9.94
CA LEU A 78 -7.97 2.57 -11.37
C LEU A 78 -9.30 2.37 -12.12
N SER A 79 -10.06 3.45 -12.31
CA SER A 79 -11.35 3.38 -13.02
C SER A 79 -11.17 3.03 -14.51
N ASN A 80 -12.09 2.21 -15.04
CA ASN A 80 -12.31 1.89 -16.47
C ASN A 80 -11.48 0.79 -17.13
N SER A 81 -10.70 0.03 -16.39
CA SER A 81 -10.01 -1.10 -17.00
C SER A 81 -10.90 -2.35 -17.02
N GLU A 82 -11.48 -2.69 -18.17
CA GLU A 82 -12.10 -3.99 -18.49
C GLU A 82 -11.12 -5.18 -18.40
N ASN A 83 -10.02 -5.04 -17.66
CA ASN A 83 -8.98 -6.04 -17.58
C ASN A 83 -9.43 -7.22 -16.72
N LYS A 84 -9.82 -8.29 -17.41
CA LYS A 84 -10.17 -9.63 -16.89
C LYS A 84 -9.18 -10.20 -15.86
N VAL A 85 -7.95 -9.69 -15.86
CA VAL A 85 -6.89 -9.95 -14.89
C VAL A 85 -7.35 -9.69 -13.43
N ILE A 86 -8.15 -8.64 -13.23
CA ILE A 86 -8.64 -8.17 -11.92
C ILE A 86 -9.69 -9.13 -11.32
N LYS A 87 -10.49 -9.81 -12.15
CA LYS A 87 -11.52 -10.76 -11.66
C LYS A 87 -10.94 -12.09 -11.17
N SER A 88 -9.71 -12.43 -11.53
CA SER A 88 -9.04 -13.67 -11.09
C SER A 88 -8.29 -13.52 -9.77
N SER A 89 -7.88 -12.31 -9.36
CA SER A 89 -7.06 -12.09 -8.15
C SER A 89 -7.83 -12.24 -6.85
N THR A 90 -9.16 -12.03 -6.85
CA THR A 90 -10.01 -12.21 -5.65
C THR A 90 -10.13 -13.66 -5.18
N LYS A 91 -9.80 -14.65 -6.03
CA LYS A 91 -9.78 -16.08 -5.66
C LYS A 91 -8.46 -16.55 -5.04
N PHE A 92 -7.44 -15.69 -4.94
CA PHE A 92 -6.05 -16.07 -4.63
C PHE A 92 -5.52 -15.50 -3.31
N ILE A 93 -6.39 -15.22 -2.34
CA ILE A 93 -6.01 -14.59 -1.05
C ILE A 93 -5.19 -15.53 -0.15
N GLY A 94 -5.16 -16.84 -0.41
CA GLY A 94 -4.52 -17.81 0.48
C GLY A 94 -2.99 -17.85 0.47
N ASN A 95 -2.31 -17.38 -0.59
CA ASN A 95 -0.85 -17.45 -0.71
C ASN A 95 -0.35 -16.47 -1.78
N ALA A 96 0.00 -15.25 -1.37
CA ALA A 96 0.53 -14.20 -2.25
C ALA A 96 1.72 -14.71 -3.09
N ALA A 97 2.62 -15.51 -2.50
CA ALA A 97 3.76 -16.11 -3.21
C ALA A 97 3.33 -16.99 -4.40
N ASN A 98 2.34 -17.87 -4.22
CA ASN A 98 1.86 -18.75 -5.29
C ASN A 98 1.02 -18.01 -6.34
N ALA A 99 0.31 -16.95 -5.92
CA ALA A 99 -0.44 -16.08 -6.82
C ALA A 99 0.52 -15.29 -7.73
N VAL A 100 1.57 -14.72 -7.15
CA VAL A 100 2.67 -14.04 -7.86
C VAL A 100 3.30 -15.01 -8.85
N THR A 101 3.77 -16.20 -8.44
CA THR A 101 4.38 -17.17 -9.37
C THR A 101 3.46 -17.53 -10.54
N LYS A 102 2.18 -17.81 -10.30
CA LYS A 102 1.23 -18.15 -11.37
C LYS A 102 0.94 -16.98 -12.30
N PHE A 103 0.87 -15.77 -11.77
CA PHE A 103 0.65 -14.56 -12.57
C PHE A 103 1.87 -14.28 -13.47
N PHE A 104 3.06 -14.36 -12.90
CA PHE A 104 4.33 -14.17 -13.61
C PHE A 104 4.57 -15.20 -14.72
N THR A 105 4.16 -16.47 -14.54
CA THR A 105 4.29 -17.48 -15.60
C THR A 105 3.38 -17.26 -16.82
N ARG A 106 2.43 -16.32 -16.73
CA ARG A 106 1.32 -16.20 -17.70
C ARG A 106 1.27 -14.85 -18.43
N SER A 107 2.08 -13.87 -18.04
CA SER A 107 2.13 -12.56 -18.69
C SER A 107 3.55 -12.15 -19.08
N SER A 108 3.64 -11.33 -20.12
CA SER A 108 4.73 -10.36 -20.33
C SER A 108 5.04 -9.68 -18.98
N SER A 109 6.32 -9.43 -18.70
CA SER A 109 6.87 -9.03 -17.40
C SER A 109 5.87 -8.25 -16.55
N PHE A 110 5.48 -8.78 -15.39
CA PHE A 110 4.57 -8.10 -14.45
C PHE A 110 5.01 -6.66 -14.18
N SER A 111 6.32 -6.41 -14.19
CA SER A 111 6.92 -5.08 -14.10
C SER A 111 6.44 -4.14 -15.21
N ASP A 112 6.24 -4.61 -16.45
CA ASP A 112 5.75 -3.78 -17.56
C ASP A 112 4.25 -3.47 -17.40
N ILE A 113 3.48 -4.43 -16.89
CA ILE A 113 2.06 -4.22 -16.56
C ILE A 113 1.92 -3.24 -15.40
N PHE A 114 2.74 -3.40 -14.36
CA PHE A 114 2.82 -2.52 -13.22
C PHE A 114 3.21 -1.12 -13.70
N LYS A 115 4.31 -0.95 -14.45
CA LYS A 115 4.73 0.35 -15.00
C LYS A 115 3.63 1.01 -15.83
N GLY A 116 3.02 0.30 -16.78
CA GLY A 116 1.97 0.84 -17.63
C GLY A 116 0.64 1.16 -16.91
N MET A 117 0.27 0.42 -15.86
CA MET A 117 -0.96 0.69 -15.10
C MET A 117 -0.77 1.65 -13.92
N VAL A 118 0.38 1.56 -13.24
CA VAL A 118 0.65 2.24 -11.98
C VAL A 118 1.40 3.52 -12.28
N ILE A 119 2.52 3.50 -13.01
CA ILE A 119 3.33 4.70 -13.23
C ILE A 119 2.62 5.67 -14.18
N ASP A 120 2.06 5.18 -15.29
CA ASP A 120 1.47 6.07 -16.30
C ASP A 120 0.07 6.59 -15.92
N ASN A 121 -0.65 5.92 -15.01
CA ASN A 121 -2.05 6.25 -14.68
C ASN A 121 -2.30 6.61 -13.21
N LEU A 122 -1.31 6.48 -12.32
CA LEU A 122 -1.49 6.93 -10.93
C LEU A 122 -1.16 8.39 -10.76
N ASN A 123 -2.23 9.16 -10.76
CA ASN A 123 -2.23 10.39 -9.99
C ASN A 123 -2.24 10.04 -8.49
N TYR A 124 -1.11 10.14 -7.80
CA TYR A 124 -1.02 9.98 -6.33
C TYR A 124 -1.74 11.11 -5.57
N SER A 125 -2.16 12.17 -6.25
CA SER A 125 -2.98 13.23 -5.66
C SER A 125 -4.27 12.67 -5.05
N GLY A 126 -4.57 13.14 -3.84
CA GLY A 126 -5.75 12.74 -3.09
C GLY A 126 -5.70 11.31 -2.52
N LYS A 127 -4.53 10.67 -2.47
CA LYS A 127 -4.34 9.32 -1.91
C LYS A 127 -3.44 9.33 -0.68
N ILE A 128 -3.71 8.46 0.28
CA ILE A 128 -2.88 8.22 1.47
C ILE A 128 -2.47 6.75 1.48
N ILE A 129 -1.17 6.50 1.46
CA ILE A 129 -0.61 5.14 1.41
C ILE A 129 -0.11 4.76 2.80
N CYS A 130 -0.56 3.61 3.31
CA CYS A 130 -0.08 3.00 4.54
C CYS A 130 0.69 1.73 4.22
N PHE A 131 1.96 1.70 4.61
CA PHE A 131 2.78 0.50 4.63
C PHE A 131 2.76 -0.08 6.05
N ASP A 132 2.14 -1.25 6.21
CA ASP A 132 2.05 -1.97 7.48
C ASP A 132 3.05 -3.13 7.52
N ASP A 133 3.35 -3.64 8.71
CA ASP A 133 4.25 -4.78 8.93
C ASP A 133 5.69 -4.58 8.44
N LEU A 134 6.22 -3.35 8.46
CA LEU A 134 7.62 -3.04 8.14
C LEU A 134 8.60 -3.91 8.94
N GLU A 135 8.27 -4.22 10.20
CA GLU A 135 9.10 -5.06 11.06
C GLU A 135 9.17 -6.55 10.64
N ARG A 136 8.26 -6.98 9.76
CA ARG A 136 8.19 -8.37 9.26
C ARG A 136 8.79 -8.53 7.87
N TYR A 137 9.25 -7.43 7.29
CA TYR A 137 9.79 -7.43 5.95
C TYR A 137 11.18 -8.06 5.96
N GLN A 138 11.40 -9.02 5.05
CA GLN A 138 12.64 -9.81 5.01
C GLN A 138 13.75 -9.13 4.19
N ILE A 139 13.43 -8.07 3.47
CA ILE A 139 14.36 -7.29 2.67
C ILE A 139 14.82 -6.08 3.52
N PRO A 140 16.06 -5.59 3.34
CA PRO A 140 16.54 -4.38 4.02
C PRO A 140 15.55 -3.22 3.88
N ILE A 141 15.28 -2.53 4.99
CA ILE A 141 14.34 -1.41 5.02
C ILE A 141 14.79 -0.29 4.07
N GLU A 142 16.09 -0.18 3.82
CA GLU A 142 16.71 0.73 2.87
C GLU A 142 16.20 0.50 1.43
N GLU A 143 15.97 -0.75 1.03
CA GLU A 143 15.43 -1.07 -0.30
C GLU A 143 13.95 -0.68 -0.41
N VAL A 144 13.16 -0.87 0.66
CA VAL A 144 11.76 -0.41 0.72
C VAL A 144 11.70 1.11 0.61
N LEU A 145 12.49 1.79 1.44
CA LEU A 145 12.53 3.24 1.45
C LEU A 145 13.05 3.79 0.12
N GLY A 146 14.04 3.12 -0.49
CA GLY A 146 14.53 3.44 -1.83
C GLY A 146 13.45 3.29 -2.90
N PHE A 147 12.68 2.21 -2.86
CA PHE A 147 11.54 2.00 -3.77
C PHE A 147 10.46 3.07 -3.58
N ILE A 148 10.05 3.35 -2.33
CA ILE A 148 9.04 4.38 -2.00
C ILE A 148 9.50 5.76 -2.46
N ASN A 149 10.78 6.08 -2.30
CA ASN A 149 11.32 7.39 -2.66
C ASN A 149 11.52 7.55 -4.18
N ASN A 150 11.82 6.47 -4.89
CA ASN A 150 11.97 6.46 -6.36
C ASN A 150 10.62 6.35 -7.11
N SER A 151 9.50 6.16 -6.41
CA SER A 151 8.16 6.12 -6.99
C SER A 151 7.35 7.42 -6.77
N ARG A 152 8.02 8.49 -6.31
CA ARG A 152 7.52 9.87 -6.34
C ARG A 152 7.74 10.55 -7.70
#